data_AF-A0A954FE45-F1
#
_entry.id   AF-A0A954FE45-F1
#
_cell.length_a   1.000
_cell.length_b   1.000
_cell.length_c   1.000
_cell.angle_alpha   90.00
_cell.angle_beta   90.00
_cell.angle_gamma   90.00
#
_symmetry.space_group_name_H-M   'P 1'
#
loop_
_entity.id
_entity.type
_entity.pdbx_description
1 polymer ?
#
loop_
_entity_poly.entity_id
_entity_poly.type
_entity_poly.pdbx_seq_one_letter_code
_entity_poly.pdbx_strand_id
1 'polypeptide(L)'
;MTDNSNLDELVKQNQEALDAHTREHVQWHFNPETGSPYWLEKAKTLDFDPLTDVNCFEDLNKFPLFEDDELRGGPLDRWIPKALLGKPTYVFETGGTTGIPKSRVVI
;
A
#
# COMPACT_ATOMS: atom_id res chain seq x y z
N MET A 1 20.42 -34.55 15.70
CA MET A 1 19.88 -34.17 14.37
C MET A 1 18.73 -33.24 14.66
N THR A 2 18.94 -31.94 14.52
CA THR A 2 17.89 -30.94 14.71
C THR A 2 16.86 -31.07 13.60
N ASP A 3 15.59 -30.93 13.98
CA ASP A 3 14.40 -31.02 13.14
C ASP A 3 14.32 -29.81 12.18
N ASN A 4 15.25 -29.74 11.23
CA ASN A 4 15.31 -28.67 10.23
C ASN A 4 14.14 -28.79 9.23
N SER A 5 13.57 -29.98 9.05
CA SER A 5 12.45 -30.22 8.14
C SER A 5 11.19 -29.45 8.56
N ASN A 6 10.91 -29.38 9.86
CA ASN A 6 9.80 -28.59 10.40
C ASN A 6 10.00 -27.08 10.19
N LEU A 7 11.25 -26.59 10.36
CA LEU A 7 11.55 -25.18 10.13
C LEU A 7 11.38 -24.79 8.66
N ASP A 8 11.89 -25.61 7.74
CA ASP A 8 11.78 -25.34 6.29
C ASP A 8 10.31 -25.34 5.82
N GLU A 9 9.48 -26.24 6.36
CA GLU A 9 8.03 -26.25 6.10
C GLU A 9 7.34 -24.98 6.63
N LEU A 10 7.66 -24.56 7.85
CA LEU A 10 7.12 -23.33 8.43
C LEU A 10 7.54 -22.09 7.62
N VAL A 11 8.80 -22.00 7.19
CA VAL A 11 9.28 -20.89 6.36
C VAL A 11 8.49 -20.82 5.07
N LYS A 12 8.30 -21.95 4.38
CA LYS A 12 7.54 -22.02 3.13
C LYS A 12 6.07 -21.60 3.34
N GLN A 13 5.41 -22.12 4.37
CA GLN A 13 4.02 -21.77 4.68
C GLN A 13 3.85 -20.27 4.97
N ASN A 14 4.77 -19.67 5.72
CA ASN A 14 4.73 -18.25 6.03
C ASN A 14 5.02 -17.38 4.79
N GLN A 15 5.92 -17.83 3.90
CA GLN A 15 6.17 -17.15 2.64
C GLN A 15 4.93 -17.16 1.72
N GLU A 16 4.26 -18.31 1.58
CA GLU A 16 3.01 -18.41 0.79
C GLU A 16 1.90 -17.53 1.37
N ALA A 17 1.77 -17.47 2.70
CA ALA A 17 0.81 -16.60 3.38
C ALA A 17 1.13 -15.11 3.15
N LEU A 18 2.41 -14.73 3.21
CA LEU A 18 2.87 -13.36 2.94
C LEU A 18 2.58 -12.95 1.49
N ASP A 19 2.82 -13.84 0.54
CA ASP A 19 2.56 -13.59 -0.88
C ASP A 19 1.06 -13.46 -1.15
N ALA A 20 0.24 -14.31 -0.53
CA ALA A 20 -1.22 -14.19 -0.62
C ALA A 20 -1.74 -12.87 -0.05
N HIS A 21 -1.25 -12.48 1.13
CA HIS A 21 -1.59 -11.22 1.77
C HIS A 21 -1.15 -10.01 0.93
N THR A 22 0.02 -10.08 0.29
CA THR A 22 0.51 -9.04 -0.62
C THR A 22 -0.41 -8.85 -1.81
N ARG A 23 -0.79 -9.94 -2.48
CA ARG A 23 -1.75 -9.88 -3.61
C ARG A 23 -3.08 -9.29 -3.18
N GLU A 24 -3.62 -9.70 -2.03
CA GLU A 24 -4.87 -9.16 -1.49
C GLU A 24 -4.81 -7.64 -1.28
N HIS A 25 -3.74 -7.13 -0.67
CA HIS A 25 -3.58 -5.70 -0.39
C HIS A 25 -3.39 -4.87 -1.66
N VAL A 26 -2.60 -5.38 -2.60
CA VAL A 26 -2.40 -4.72 -3.90
C VAL A 26 -3.74 -4.65 -4.65
N GLN A 27 -4.50 -5.76 -4.70
CA GLN A 27 -5.83 -5.77 -5.28
C GLN A 27 -6.74 -4.75 -4.60
N TRP A 28 -6.72 -4.65 -3.27
CA TRP A 28 -7.53 -3.67 -2.53
C TRP A 28 -7.18 -2.22 -2.88
N HIS A 29 -5.89 -1.87 -2.97
CA HIS A 29 -5.44 -0.50 -3.20
C HIS A 29 -5.56 -0.03 -4.65
N PHE A 30 -5.43 -0.95 -5.61
CA PHE A 30 -5.38 -0.63 -7.03
C PHE A 30 -6.66 -1.00 -7.79
N ASN A 31 -7.61 -1.70 -7.18
CA ASN A 31 -8.92 -1.93 -7.78
C ASN A 31 -9.75 -0.62 -7.81
N PRO A 32 -10.29 -0.21 -8.98
CA PRO A 32 -11.08 1.01 -9.13
C PRO A 32 -12.30 1.14 -8.21
N GLU A 33 -12.84 0.05 -7.68
CA GLU A 33 -14.01 0.02 -6.80
C GLU A 33 -13.65 0.21 -5.32
N THR A 34 -12.46 -0.24 -4.91
CA THR A 34 -12.03 -0.23 -3.49
C THR A 34 -10.93 0.79 -3.20
N GLY A 35 -10.02 1.02 -4.15
CA GLY A 35 -8.80 1.79 -3.99
C GLY A 35 -9.00 3.28 -3.70
N SER A 36 -7.93 3.94 -3.27
CA SER A 36 -7.95 5.40 -3.03
C SER A 36 -7.65 6.16 -4.32
N PRO A 37 -8.22 7.36 -4.52
CA PRO A 37 -7.97 8.16 -5.72
C PRO A 37 -6.48 8.36 -6.01
N TYR A 38 -5.66 8.59 -4.99
CA TYR A 38 -4.22 8.75 -5.15
C TYR A 38 -3.56 7.51 -5.79
N TRP A 39 -3.80 6.30 -5.26
CA TRP A 39 -3.16 5.09 -5.78
C TRP A 39 -3.66 4.72 -7.18
N LEU A 40 -4.94 4.96 -7.46
CA LEU A 40 -5.53 4.75 -8.78
C LEU A 40 -4.93 5.69 -9.84
N GLU A 41 -4.64 6.94 -9.49
CA GLU A 41 -3.93 7.85 -10.39
C GLU A 41 -2.44 7.50 -10.50
N LYS A 42 -1.78 7.11 -9.39
CA LYS A 42 -0.37 6.69 -9.38
C LYS A 42 -0.14 5.46 -10.26
N ALA A 43 -1.07 4.51 -10.30
CA ALA A 43 -0.98 3.32 -11.14
C ALA A 43 -0.78 3.66 -12.63
N LYS A 44 -1.40 4.74 -13.10
CA LYS A 44 -1.29 5.19 -14.50
C LYS A 44 0.10 5.71 -14.86
N THR A 45 0.93 6.01 -13.87
CA THR A 45 2.29 6.51 -14.05
C THR A 45 3.35 5.44 -13.87
N LEU A 46 2.97 4.19 -13.57
CA LEU A 46 3.89 3.08 -13.39
C LEU A 46 4.18 2.42 -14.75
N ASP A 47 5.38 1.87 -14.89
CA ASP A 47 5.79 1.11 -16.08
C ASP A 47 5.31 -0.36 -16.05
N PHE A 48 4.47 -0.72 -15.07
CA PHE A 48 3.91 -2.05 -14.86
C PHE A 48 2.48 -1.94 -14.32
N ASP A 49 1.70 -3.00 -14.42
CA ASP A 49 0.34 -3.07 -13.84
C ASP A 49 0.40 -3.75 -12.46
N PRO A 50 0.13 -3.03 -11.36
CA PRO A 50 0.11 -3.61 -10.02
C PRO A 50 -0.83 -4.81 -9.88
N LEU A 51 -1.95 -4.82 -10.61
CA LEU A 51 -2.97 -5.86 -10.47
C LEU A 51 -2.55 -7.19 -11.10
N THR A 52 -1.65 -7.19 -12.08
CA THR A 52 -1.21 -8.41 -12.78
C THR A 52 0.25 -8.76 -12.49
N ASP A 53 1.09 -7.75 -12.25
CA ASP A 53 2.54 -7.93 -12.21
C ASP A 53 3.07 -8.09 -10.79
N VAL A 54 2.25 -7.89 -9.74
CA VAL A 54 2.64 -8.13 -8.33
C VAL A 54 2.03 -9.43 -7.84
N ASN A 55 2.86 -10.47 -7.74
CA ASN A 55 2.44 -11.83 -7.40
C ASN A 55 3.00 -12.31 -6.05
N CYS A 56 4.12 -11.75 -5.59
CA CYS A 56 4.73 -12.06 -4.29
C CYS A 56 5.18 -10.78 -3.56
N PHE A 57 5.66 -10.92 -2.33
CA PHE A 57 6.18 -9.79 -1.54
C PHE A 57 7.38 -9.11 -2.21
N GLU A 58 8.24 -9.88 -2.87
CA GLU A 58 9.46 -9.36 -3.51
C GLU A 58 9.14 -8.44 -4.70
N ASP A 59 8.01 -8.65 -5.35
CA ASP A 59 7.53 -7.81 -6.45
C ASP A 59 7.19 -6.37 -6.01
N LEU A 60 7.05 -6.12 -4.70
CA LEU A 60 6.88 -4.75 -4.18
C LEU A 60 8.09 -3.86 -4.50
N ASN A 61 9.27 -4.44 -4.78
CA ASN A 61 10.44 -3.70 -5.24
C ASN A 61 10.28 -3.10 -6.66
N LYS A 62 9.23 -3.47 -7.40
CA LYS A 62 8.88 -2.84 -8.68
C LYS A 62 8.36 -1.41 -8.50
N PHE A 63 7.76 -1.11 -7.34
CA PHE A 63 7.33 0.25 -7.04
C PHE A 63 8.55 1.17 -6.89
N PRO A 64 8.52 2.36 -7.51
CA PRO A 64 9.55 3.36 -7.29
C PRO A 64 9.52 3.83 -5.83
N LEU A 65 10.59 4.52 -5.42
CA LEU A 65 10.60 5.20 -4.13
C LEU A 65 9.39 6.14 -4.02
N PHE A 66 8.76 6.10 -2.85
CA PHE A 66 7.65 7.00 -2.54
C PHE A 66 8.20 8.37 -2.15
N GLU A 67 7.88 9.39 -2.94
CA GLU A 67 8.29 10.76 -2.70
C GLU A 67 7.50 11.35 -1.53
N ASP A 68 8.19 11.67 -0.44
CA ASP A 68 7.56 12.08 0.82
C ASP A 68 6.84 13.43 0.74
N ASP A 69 7.23 14.28 -0.20
CA ASP A 69 6.54 15.53 -0.52
C ASP A 69 5.14 15.31 -1.09
N GLU A 70 4.81 14.13 -1.62
CA GLU A 70 3.45 13.82 -2.08
C GLU A 70 2.43 13.82 -0.93
N LEU A 71 2.89 13.63 0.32
CA LEU A 71 2.08 13.74 1.54
C LEU A 71 1.80 15.18 1.97
N ARG A 72 2.42 16.19 1.32
CA ARG A 72 2.24 17.60 1.68
C ARG A 72 1.12 18.23 0.85
N GLY A 73 0.17 18.85 1.54
CA GLY A 73 -0.91 19.60 0.90
C GLY A 73 -1.85 18.74 0.05
N GLY A 74 -2.60 19.41 -0.82
CA GLY A 74 -3.66 18.79 -1.63
C GLY A 74 -4.89 18.39 -0.81
N PRO A 75 -5.94 17.90 -1.46
CA PRO A 75 -7.14 17.45 -0.78
C PRO A 75 -6.89 16.10 -0.11
N LEU A 76 -7.41 15.90 1.12
CA LEU A 76 -7.12 14.71 1.94
C LEU A 76 -7.96 13.49 1.57
N ASP A 77 -9.11 13.71 0.95
CA ASP A 77 -10.00 12.68 0.41
C ASP A 77 -9.33 11.78 -0.63
N ARG A 78 -8.27 12.26 -1.32
CA ARG A 78 -7.48 11.44 -2.24
C ARG A 78 -6.83 10.23 -1.59
N TRP A 79 -6.64 10.26 -0.27
CA TRP A 79 -6.07 9.16 0.50
C TRP A 79 -7.13 8.16 1.00
N ILE A 80 -8.42 8.49 0.90
CA ILE A 80 -9.51 7.64 1.40
C ILE A 80 -9.86 6.59 0.33
N PRO A 81 -9.74 5.28 0.61
CA PRO A 81 -10.22 4.23 -0.28
C PRO A 81 -11.72 4.38 -0.55
N LYS A 82 -12.15 4.22 -1.79
CA LYS A 82 -13.57 4.38 -2.18
C LYS A 82 -14.51 3.50 -1.37
N ALA A 83 -14.08 2.26 -1.06
CA ALA A 83 -14.84 1.33 -0.22
C ALA A 83 -15.05 1.80 1.23
N LEU A 84 -14.32 2.85 1.66
CA LEU A 84 -14.39 3.41 3.01
C LEU A 84 -14.91 4.85 3.03
N LEU A 85 -15.40 5.38 1.91
CA LEU A 85 -16.00 6.72 1.86
C LEU A 85 -17.18 6.83 2.83
N GLY A 86 -17.25 7.96 3.53
CA GLY A 86 -18.28 8.26 4.53
C GLY A 86 -18.04 7.65 5.91
N LYS A 87 -16.97 6.86 6.11
CA LYS A 87 -16.58 6.40 7.44
C LYS A 87 -15.88 7.53 8.23
N PRO A 88 -15.97 7.53 9.58
CA PRO A 88 -15.20 8.45 10.41
C PRO A 88 -13.72 8.38 10.06
N THR A 89 -13.10 9.54 9.90
CA THR A 89 -11.74 9.65 9.38
C THR A 89 -10.95 10.64 10.23
N TYR A 90 -9.73 10.27 10.60
CA TYR A 90 -8.80 11.07 11.39
C TYR A 90 -7.60 11.48 10.54
N VAL A 91 -7.17 12.72 10.70
CA VAL A 91 -6.00 13.27 10.02
C VAL A 91 -4.87 13.39 11.04
N PHE A 92 -3.71 12.87 10.68
CA PHE A 92 -2.47 13.03 11.44
C PHE A 92 -1.48 13.83 10.62
N GLU A 93 -0.92 14.86 11.24
CA GLU A 93 0.08 15.71 10.62
C GLU A 93 1.43 15.56 11.31
N THR A 94 2.51 15.64 10.53
CA THR A 94 3.87 15.66 11.06
C THR A 94 4.67 16.83 10.49
N GLY A 95 5.47 17.47 11.36
CA GLY A 95 6.29 18.65 11.04
C GLY A 95 5.45 19.92 10.83
N GLY A 96 5.95 20.86 10.03
CA GLY A 96 5.17 22.00 9.53
C GLY A 96 5.35 23.33 10.26
N THR A 97 6.43 23.53 11.03
CA THR A 97 6.66 24.83 11.68
C THR A 97 7.04 25.95 10.69
N THR A 98 7.62 25.60 9.54
CA THR A 98 8.06 26.54 8.50
C THR A 98 7.51 26.24 7.09
N GLY A 99 6.88 25.07 6.89
CA GLY A 99 6.39 24.62 5.59
C GLY A 99 5.09 23.82 5.71
N ILE A 100 4.54 23.39 4.57
CA ILE A 100 3.28 22.61 4.54
C ILE A 100 3.51 21.27 5.25
N PRO A 101 2.73 20.89 6.28
CA PRO A 101 2.93 19.63 6.99
C PRO A 101 2.68 18.42 6.10
N LYS A 102 3.22 17.27 6.48
CA LYS A 102 2.86 15.98 5.86
C LYS A 102 1.60 15.46 6.54
N SER A 103 0.57 15.18 5.75
CA SER A 103 -0.70 14.65 6.22
C SER A 103 -0.85 13.17 5.87
N ARG A 104 -1.36 12.37 6.80
CA ARG A 104 -1.83 11.02 6.55
C ARG A 104 -3.22 10.84 7.13
N VAL A 105 -3.97 9.93 6.52
CA VAL A 105 -5.36 9.64 6.88
C VAL A 105 -5.46 8.27 7.55
N VAL A 106 -6.28 8.18 8.59
CA VAL A 106 -6.66 6.92 9.27
C VAL A 106 -8.18 6.83 9.29
N ILE A 107 -8.70 5.65 8.97
CA ILE A 107 -10.14 5.36 8.90
C ILE A 107 -10.44 4.23 9.87
#